data_AF-A0EAV6-F1
#
_entry.id   AF-A0EAV6-F1
#
_cell.length_a   1.000
_cell.length_b   1.000
_cell.length_c   1.000
_cell.angle_alpha   90.00
_cell.angle_beta   90.00
_cell.angle_gamma   90.00
#
_symmetry.space_group_name_H-M   'P 1'
#
loop_
_entity.id
_entity.type
_entity.pdbx_description
1 polymer ?
#
loop_
_entity_poly.entity_id
_entity_poly.type
_entity_poly.pdbx_seq_one_letter_code
_entity_poly.pdbx_strand_id
1 'polypeptide(L)'
;MAQFLRELEIIVTIVRITKYCEKNWYNFSKATINLENFKRSMGTRMQFAFASGGIDWALRLAAFRAVNHGWQRTWGTFEYGFLRKVPGTMFISLLTAPIGIPFEVARMAYYADKTFPKELQKGYTSFFNALWRIPFEEGPYYFFKNSFPLFARNFFQTLTLFYSFDWMKDKLSVLTRVAEIPYFPVKVLNCFLVYILGNLDKLLPYLK
;
A
#
# COMPACT_ATOMS: atom_id res chain seq x y z
N MET A 1 7.95 49.95 26.74
CA MET A 1 9.08 49.08 27.15
C MET A 1 8.61 47.81 27.86
N ALA A 2 7.76 47.88 28.89
CA ALA A 2 7.26 46.70 29.63
C ALA A 2 6.48 45.67 28.79
N GLN A 3 5.77 46.10 27.75
CA GLN A 3 5.02 45.19 26.87
C GLN A 3 5.95 44.37 25.95
N PHE A 4 7.06 44.95 25.51
CA PHE A 4 8.06 44.26 24.69
C PHE A 4 8.85 43.20 25.49
N LEU A 5 9.11 43.47 26.78
CA LEU A 5 9.74 42.50 27.67
C LEU A 5 8.85 41.27 27.93
N ARG A 6 7.53 41.45 28.06
CA ARG A 6 6.58 40.33 28.18
C ARG A 6 6.51 39.45 26.93
N GLU A 7 6.50 40.04 25.75
CA GLU A 7 6.53 39.30 24.48
C GLU A 7 7.81 38.47 24.33
N LEU A 8 8.96 39.01 24.73
CA LEU A 8 10.24 38.28 24.73
C LEU A 8 10.24 37.10 25.72
N GLU A 9 9.67 37.25 26.91
CA GLU A 9 9.55 36.14 27.89
C GLU A 9 8.65 35.02 27.36
N ILE A 10 7.55 35.36 26.68
CA ILE A 10 6.64 34.38 26.05
C ILE A 10 7.39 33.59 24.97
N ILE A 11 8.12 34.27 24.07
CA ILE A 11 8.90 33.63 23.00
C ILE A 11 9.98 32.70 23.58
N VAL A 12 10.72 33.15 24.59
CA VAL A 12 11.75 32.33 25.25
C VAL A 12 11.14 31.10 25.93
N THR A 13 9.95 31.24 26.51
CA THR A 13 9.21 30.13 27.13
C THR A 13 8.73 29.13 26.08
N ILE A 14 8.18 29.59 24.96
CA ILE A 14 7.76 28.73 23.84
C ILE A 14 8.95 27.95 23.26
N VAL A 15 10.10 28.60 23.06
CA VAL A 15 11.33 27.95 22.58
C VAL A 15 11.83 26.90 23.59
N ARG A 16 11.70 27.15 24.89
CA ARG A 16 12.06 26.18 25.94
C ARG A 16 11.12 24.97 25.96
N ILE A 17 9.81 25.21 25.79
CA ILE A 17 8.78 24.14 25.72
C ILE A 17 8.98 23.27 24.48
N THR A 18 9.22 23.87 23.30
CA THR A 18 9.47 23.12 22.05
C THR A 18 10.72 22.25 22.16
N LYS A 19 11.83 22.77 22.70
CA LYS A 19 13.04 21.96 22.96
C LYS A 19 12.80 20.84 23.98
N TYR A 20 11.99 21.08 25.01
CA TYR A 20 11.65 20.05 25.99
C TYR A 20 10.78 18.95 25.37
N CYS A 21 9.81 19.33 24.54
CA CYS A 21 8.96 18.41 23.78
C CYS A 21 9.79 17.55 22.80
N GLU A 22 10.71 18.17 22.07
CA GLU A 22 11.61 17.48 21.13
C GLU A 22 12.52 16.46 21.85
N LYS A 23 13.13 16.86 22.97
CA LYS A 23 13.97 15.96 23.77
C LYS A 23 13.15 14.80 24.36
N ASN A 24 11.93 15.08 24.80
CA ASN A 24 11.02 14.06 25.32
C ASN A 24 10.58 13.08 24.21
N TRP A 25 10.29 13.60 23.01
CA TRP A 25 9.94 12.79 21.84
C TRP A 25 11.12 11.90 21.39
N TYR A 26 12.33 12.42 21.41
CA TYR A 26 13.54 11.64 21.12
C TYR A 26 13.71 10.50 22.15
N ASN A 27 13.56 10.79 23.44
CA ASN A 27 13.68 9.77 24.49
C ASN A 27 12.57 8.71 24.38
N PHE A 28 11.33 9.13 24.12
CA PHE A 28 10.19 8.25 23.92
C PHE A 28 10.36 7.34 22.70
N SER A 29 10.78 7.91 21.56
CA SER A 29 11.02 7.13 20.34
C SER A 29 12.17 6.14 20.53
N LYS A 30 13.27 6.55 21.16
CA LYS A 30 14.39 5.65 21.49
C LYS A 30 13.97 4.53 22.45
N ALA A 31 13.17 4.83 23.46
CA ALA A 31 12.62 3.84 24.38
C ALA A 31 11.70 2.86 23.64
N THR A 32 10.81 3.37 22.79
CA THR A 32 9.86 2.57 22.00
C THR A 32 10.58 1.64 21.02
N ILE A 33 11.58 2.14 20.30
CA ILE A 33 12.39 1.34 19.36
C ILE A 33 13.17 0.23 20.08
N ASN A 34 13.55 0.46 21.34
CA ASN A 34 14.29 -0.51 22.13
C ASN A 34 13.44 -1.61 22.78
N LEU A 35 12.12 -1.46 22.84
CA LEU A 35 11.23 -2.52 23.34
C LEU A 35 11.35 -3.77 22.46
N GLU A 36 11.59 -4.93 23.08
CA GLU A 36 11.71 -6.21 22.36
C GLU A 36 10.43 -6.55 21.58
N ASN A 37 9.27 -6.28 22.19
CA ASN A 37 7.96 -6.41 21.56
C ASN A 37 7.83 -5.54 20.29
N PHE A 38 8.41 -4.33 20.30
CA PHE A 38 8.39 -3.44 19.15
C PHE A 38 9.28 -3.98 18.03
N LYS A 39 10.50 -4.41 18.33
CA LYS A 39 11.42 -5.02 17.35
C LYS A 39 10.80 -6.26 16.70
N ARG A 40 10.21 -7.15 17.50
CA ARG A 40 9.53 -8.37 17.02
C ARG A 40 8.30 -8.06 16.16
N SER A 41 7.50 -7.06 16.57
CA SER A 41 6.34 -6.59 15.81
C SER A 41 6.76 -5.96 14.47
N MET A 42 7.81 -5.12 14.47
CA MET A 42 8.39 -4.51 13.28
C MET A 42 8.87 -5.57 12.30
N GLY A 43 9.62 -6.57 12.76
CA GLY A 43 10.07 -7.68 11.90
C GLY A 43 8.91 -8.38 11.20
N THR A 44 7.83 -8.66 11.93
CA THR A 44 6.64 -9.31 11.34
C THR A 44 5.92 -8.41 10.34
N ARG A 45 5.84 -7.10 10.60
CA ARG A 45 5.25 -6.13 9.67
C ARG A 45 6.09 -5.97 8.40
N MET A 46 7.42 -5.99 8.52
CA MET A 46 8.33 -5.96 7.37
C MET A 46 8.19 -7.20 6.48
N GLN A 47 8.03 -8.39 7.08
CA GLN A 47 7.74 -9.62 6.33
C GLN A 47 6.45 -9.50 5.51
N PHE A 48 5.37 -9.00 6.12
CA PHE A 48 4.12 -8.74 5.40
C PHE A 48 4.29 -7.68 4.31
N ALA A 49 5.02 -6.59 4.58
CA ALA A 49 5.28 -5.54 3.59
C ALA A 49 6.09 -6.07 2.41
N PHE A 50 7.03 -6.98 2.63
CA PHE A 50 7.78 -7.63 1.56
C PHE A 50 6.88 -8.57 0.73
N ALA A 51 6.07 -9.41 1.38
CA ALA A 51 5.21 -10.35 0.69
C ALA A 51 4.09 -9.66 -0.11
N SER A 52 3.35 -8.75 0.52
CA SER A 52 2.25 -8.02 -0.13
C SER A 52 2.74 -6.87 -1.00
N GLY A 53 3.68 -6.06 -0.51
CA GLY A 53 4.21 -4.89 -1.21
C GLY A 53 5.18 -5.24 -2.34
N GLY A 54 5.97 -6.30 -2.15
CA GLY A 54 6.94 -6.78 -3.13
C GLY A 54 6.37 -7.85 -4.04
N ILE A 55 6.11 -9.05 -3.51
CA ILE A 55 5.80 -10.24 -4.33
C ILE A 55 4.45 -10.09 -5.05
N ASP A 56 3.37 -9.81 -4.34
CA ASP A 56 2.03 -9.68 -4.94
C ASP A 56 1.98 -8.57 -6.02
N TRP A 57 2.47 -7.37 -5.70
CA TRP A 57 2.53 -6.27 -6.68
C TRP A 57 3.49 -6.54 -7.84
N ALA A 58 4.62 -7.22 -7.63
CA ALA A 58 5.51 -7.60 -8.71
C ALA A 58 4.84 -8.57 -9.70
N LEU A 59 4.07 -9.54 -9.19
CA LEU A 59 3.30 -10.47 -10.01
C LEU A 59 2.19 -9.75 -10.78
N ARG A 60 1.45 -8.84 -10.13
CA ARG A 60 0.45 -7.98 -10.79
C ARG A 60 1.07 -7.14 -11.91
N LEU A 61 2.21 -6.52 -11.63
CA LEU A 61 2.93 -5.69 -12.60
C LEU A 61 3.48 -6.53 -13.76
N ALA A 62 4.02 -7.71 -13.50
CA ALA A 62 4.52 -8.61 -14.53
C ALA A 62 3.39 -9.08 -15.46
N ALA A 63 2.24 -9.45 -14.89
CA ALA A 63 1.06 -9.83 -15.66
C ALA A 63 0.55 -8.66 -16.51
N PHE A 64 0.42 -7.47 -15.93
CA PHE A 64 0.05 -6.25 -16.65
C PHE A 64 1.00 -5.94 -17.80
N ARG A 65 2.31 -6.07 -17.56
CA ARG A 65 3.34 -5.84 -18.57
C ARG A 65 3.24 -6.85 -19.71
N ALA A 66 2.98 -8.12 -19.42
CA ALA A 66 2.79 -9.16 -20.42
C ALA A 66 1.60 -8.87 -21.34
N VAL A 67 0.45 -8.46 -20.79
CA VAL A 67 -0.75 -8.11 -21.59
C VAL A 67 -0.55 -6.83 -22.39
N ASN A 68 0.14 -5.83 -21.84
CA ASN A 68 0.43 -4.59 -22.57
C ASN A 68 1.42 -4.79 -23.72
N HIS A 69 2.38 -5.70 -23.57
CA HIS A 69 3.29 -6.07 -24.65
C HIS A 69 2.63 -6.94 -25.73
N GLY A 70 1.43 -7.46 -25.51
CA GLY A 70 0.64 -8.18 -26.52
C GLY A 70 -0.53 -7.35 -27.03
N TRP A 71 -1.67 -7.51 -26.38
CA TRP A 71 -2.99 -7.02 -26.80
C TRP A 71 -3.09 -5.48 -26.91
N GLN A 72 -2.43 -4.76 -25.99
CA GLN A 72 -2.48 -3.29 -25.94
C GLN A 72 -1.28 -2.60 -26.59
N ARG A 73 -0.53 -3.29 -27.48
CA ARG A 73 0.48 -2.62 -28.29
C ARG A 73 -0.18 -1.56 -29.17
N THR A 74 0.11 -0.30 -28.88
CA THR A 74 -0.17 0.81 -29.77
C THR A 74 0.74 0.71 -30.98
N TRP A 75 0.16 0.46 -32.16
CA TRP A 75 0.89 0.43 -33.42
C TRP A 75 1.24 1.88 -33.84
N GLY A 76 2.26 2.43 -33.19
CA GLY A 76 2.87 3.72 -33.57
C GLY A 76 2.05 4.99 -33.27
N THR A 77 0.90 4.90 -32.60
CA THR A 77 0.03 6.05 -32.28
C THR A 77 -0.44 6.03 -30.82
N PHE A 78 -0.84 7.18 -30.25
CA PHE A 78 -1.41 7.26 -28.89
C PHE A 78 -2.92 7.08 -28.98
N GLU A 79 -3.47 6.11 -28.25
CA GLU A 79 -4.89 5.81 -28.30
C GLU A 79 -5.65 6.54 -27.21
N TYR A 80 -6.41 7.56 -27.63
CA TYR A 80 -7.34 8.29 -26.76
C TYR A 80 -8.63 7.50 -26.46
N GLY A 81 -8.81 6.33 -27.09
CA GLY A 81 -9.98 5.48 -26.92
C GLY A 81 -10.05 4.85 -25.53
N PHE A 82 -11.03 5.27 -24.73
CA PHE A 82 -11.32 4.72 -23.40
C PHE A 82 -11.54 3.19 -23.43
N LEU A 83 -12.30 2.71 -24.42
CA LEU A 83 -12.82 1.33 -24.43
C LEU A 83 -11.77 0.26 -24.74
N ARG A 84 -10.70 0.57 -25.48
CA ARG A 84 -9.69 -0.45 -25.85
C ARG A 84 -8.85 -0.89 -24.65
N LYS A 85 -8.70 -0.03 -23.65
CA LYS A 85 -7.89 -0.28 -22.46
C LYS A 85 -8.60 -1.16 -21.42
N VAL A 86 -9.94 -1.13 -21.40
CA VAL A 86 -10.78 -1.80 -20.40
C VAL A 86 -10.67 -3.33 -20.42
N PRO A 87 -10.78 -4.04 -21.57
CA PRO A 87 -10.73 -5.50 -21.57
C PRO A 87 -9.41 -6.08 -21.06
N GLY A 88 -8.28 -5.46 -21.43
CA GLY A 88 -6.96 -5.92 -21.00
C GLY A 88 -6.72 -5.72 -19.51
N THR A 89 -7.13 -4.57 -18.96
CA THR A 89 -7.00 -4.29 -17.52
C THR A 89 -7.98 -5.12 -16.70
N MET A 90 -9.20 -5.36 -17.19
CA MET A 90 -10.17 -6.26 -16.55
C MET A 90 -9.66 -7.70 -16.49
N PHE A 91 -9.11 -8.21 -17.59
CA PHE A 91 -8.56 -9.56 -17.64
C PHE A 91 -7.41 -9.75 -16.64
N ILE A 92 -6.47 -8.80 -16.59
CA ILE A 92 -5.37 -8.83 -15.62
C ILE A 92 -5.87 -8.73 -14.18
N SER A 93 -6.83 -7.86 -13.93
CA SER A 93 -7.40 -7.70 -12.59
C SER A 93 -8.07 -8.98 -12.11
N LEU A 94 -8.76 -9.69 -13.01
CA LEU A 94 -9.40 -10.97 -12.71
C LEU A 94 -8.37 -12.07 -12.41
N LEU A 95 -7.32 -12.17 -13.22
CA LEU A 95 -6.27 -13.18 -13.05
C LEU A 95 -5.44 -12.97 -11.79
N THR A 96 -5.18 -11.72 -11.43
CA THR A 96 -4.23 -11.37 -10.37
C THR A 96 -4.90 -11.14 -9.02
N ALA A 97 -6.21 -10.89 -8.97
CA ALA A 97 -6.95 -10.70 -7.71
C ALA A 97 -6.80 -11.84 -6.68
N PRO A 98 -6.75 -13.14 -7.06
CA PRO A 98 -6.54 -14.23 -6.11
C PRO A 98 -5.15 -14.26 -5.46
N ILE A 99 -4.13 -13.68 -6.11
CA ILE A 99 -2.72 -13.78 -5.68
C ILE A 99 -2.51 -13.10 -4.32
N GLY A 100 -3.20 -11.97 -4.09
CA GLY A 100 -3.11 -11.21 -2.84
C GLY A 100 -3.84 -11.84 -1.65
N ILE A 101 -4.81 -12.73 -1.90
CA ILE A 101 -5.74 -13.23 -0.87
C ILE A 101 -5.01 -14.04 0.22
N PRO A 102 -4.14 -15.01 -0.09
CA PRO A 102 -3.43 -15.78 0.93
C PRO A 102 -2.60 -14.90 1.88
N PHE A 103 -1.97 -13.85 1.36
CA PHE A 103 -1.17 -12.94 2.18
C PHE A 103 -2.03 -12.12 3.15
N GLU A 104 -3.21 -11.67 2.70
CA GLU A 104 -4.13 -10.93 3.56
C GLU A 104 -4.76 -11.82 4.63
N VAL A 105 -5.18 -13.02 4.26
CA VAL A 105 -5.80 -13.99 5.19
C VAL A 105 -4.78 -14.47 6.21
N ALA A 106 -3.54 -14.78 5.81
CA ALA A 106 -2.48 -15.13 6.76
C ALA A 106 -2.19 -14.00 7.77
N ARG A 107 -2.23 -12.74 7.31
CA ARG A 107 -2.09 -11.58 8.18
C ARG A 107 -3.26 -11.46 9.16
N MET A 108 -4.50 -11.61 8.68
CA MET A 108 -5.69 -11.56 9.53
C MET A 108 -5.68 -12.68 10.57
N ALA A 109 -5.32 -13.91 10.17
CA ALA A 109 -5.18 -15.05 11.06
C ALA A 109 -4.11 -14.80 12.14
N TYR A 110 -2.94 -14.26 11.76
CA TYR A 110 -1.88 -13.91 12.71
C TYR A 110 -2.31 -12.86 13.74
N TYR A 111 -3.07 -11.84 13.33
CA TYR A 111 -3.57 -10.83 14.27
C TYR A 111 -4.73 -11.36 15.12
N ALA A 112 -5.62 -12.16 14.54
CA ALA A 112 -6.71 -12.80 15.28
C ALA A 112 -6.19 -13.76 16.35
N ASP A 113 -5.13 -14.52 16.06
CA ASP A 113 -4.50 -15.45 17.02
C ASP A 113 -4.09 -14.75 18.32
N LYS A 114 -3.59 -13.50 18.24
CA LYS A 114 -3.20 -12.72 19.41
C LYS A 114 -4.36 -12.27 20.31
N THR A 115 -5.59 -12.29 19.78
CA THR A 115 -6.79 -11.86 20.53
C THR A 115 -7.45 -12.99 21.30
N PHE A 116 -7.16 -14.25 20.98
CA PHE A 116 -7.73 -15.41 21.67
C PHE A 116 -7.07 -15.64 23.04
N PRO A 117 -7.77 -16.26 24.01
CA PRO A 117 -7.15 -16.71 25.26
C PRO A 117 -6.09 -17.78 24.95
N LYS A 118 -5.03 -17.86 25.77
CA LYS A 118 -3.83 -18.68 25.50
C LYS A 118 -4.12 -20.14 25.17
N GLU A 119 -5.20 -20.70 25.71
CA GLU A 119 -5.62 -22.09 25.51
C GLU A 119 -6.12 -22.39 24.09
N LEU A 120 -6.61 -21.37 23.36
CA LEU A 120 -7.18 -21.49 22.01
C LEU A 120 -6.25 -20.91 20.93
N GLN A 121 -5.06 -20.42 21.31
CA GLN A 121 -4.10 -19.86 20.35
C GLN A 121 -3.39 -20.98 19.59
N LYS A 122 -3.29 -20.83 18.27
CA LYS A 122 -2.48 -21.70 17.40
C LYS A 122 -0.99 -21.39 17.55
N GLY A 123 -0.66 -20.21 18.07
CA GLY A 123 0.69 -19.84 18.49
C GLY A 123 1.59 -19.41 17.32
N TYR A 124 1.06 -18.63 16.38
CA TYR A 124 1.85 -18.16 15.25
C TYR A 124 2.97 -17.20 15.70
N THR A 125 4.23 -17.55 15.42
CA THR A 125 5.38 -16.75 15.88
C THR A 125 5.68 -15.54 14.98
N SER A 126 5.42 -15.66 13.67
CA SER A 126 5.69 -14.66 12.63
C SER A 126 4.68 -14.78 11.48
N PHE A 127 4.68 -13.80 10.58
CA PHE A 127 3.78 -13.77 9.42
C PHE A 127 4.07 -14.93 8.46
N PHE A 128 5.34 -15.18 8.12
CA PHE A 128 5.70 -16.30 7.25
C PHE A 128 5.42 -17.66 7.89
N ASN A 129 5.55 -17.76 9.22
CA ASN A 129 5.17 -18.99 9.94
C ASN A 129 3.66 -19.25 9.80
N ALA A 130 2.82 -18.22 9.95
CA ALA A 130 1.38 -18.34 9.71
C ALA A 130 1.08 -18.73 8.26
N LEU A 131 1.71 -18.06 7.29
CA LEU A 131 1.50 -18.32 5.86
C LEU A 131 1.86 -19.76 5.46
N TRP A 132 2.93 -20.32 6.05
CA TRP A 132 3.33 -21.70 5.78
C TRP A 132 2.47 -22.73 6.52
N ARG A 133 2.14 -22.52 7.80
CA ARG A 133 1.42 -23.53 8.61
C ARG A 133 -0.05 -23.69 8.25
N ILE A 134 -0.76 -22.60 7.97
CA ILE A 134 -2.19 -22.61 7.63
C ILE A 134 -2.55 -23.65 6.54
N PRO A 135 -1.87 -23.72 5.38
CA PRO A 135 -2.22 -24.69 4.35
C PRO A 135 -1.97 -26.14 4.75
N PHE A 136 -1.06 -26.42 5.70
CA PHE A 136 -0.82 -27.78 6.20
C PHE A 136 -1.75 -28.17 7.34
N GLU A 137 -2.18 -27.23 8.18
CA GLU A 137 -3.04 -27.50 9.33
C GLU A 137 -4.52 -27.48 8.98
N GLU A 138 -4.96 -26.54 8.13
CA GLU A 138 -6.36 -26.29 7.81
C GLU A 138 -6.70 -26.56 6.34
N GLY A 139 -5.67 -26.73 5.51
CA GLY A 139 -5.78 -26.95 4.08
C GLY A 139 -5.68 -25.66 3.25
N PRO A 140 -5.24 -25.74 1.98
CA PRO A 140 -5.09 -24.56 1.11
C PRO A 140 -6.40 -23.84 0.80
N TYR A 141 -7.54 -24.56 0.86
CA TYR A 141 -8.87 -23.98 0.70
C TYR A 141 -9.20 -22.95 1.79
N TYR A 142 -8.59 -23.06 2.97
CA TYR A 142 -8.81 -22.13 4.07
C TYR A 142 -8.49 -20.67 3.68
N PHE A 143 -7.50 -20.45 2.82
CA PHE A 143 -7.17 -19.10 2.34
C PHE A 143 -8.29 -18.45 1.52
N PHE A 144 -9.13 -19.23 0.85
CA PHE A 144 -10.18 -18.71 -0.02
C PHE A 144 -11.57 -18.76 0.61
N LYS A 145 -11.70 -19.32 1.82
CA LYS A 145 -12.97 -19.38 2.55
C LYS A 145 -13.48 -17.96 2.84
N ASN A 146 -14.70 -17.65 2.39
CA ASN A 146 -15.33 -16.33 2.53
C ASN A 146 -14.51 -15.16 1.97
N SER A 147 -13.63 -15.42 0.99
CA SER A 147 -12.72 -14.42 0.43
C SER A 147 -13.33 -13.54 -0.69
N PHE A 148 -14.61 -13.75 -1.05
CA PHE A 148 -15.28 -12.96 -2.09
C PHE A 148 -15.17 -11.43 -1.92
N PRO A 149 -15.43 -10.82 -0.74
CA PRO A 149 -15.24 -9.38 -0.58
C PRO A 149 -13.77 -8.94 -0.72
N LEU A 150 -12.81 -9.79 -0.33
CA LEU A 150 -11.38 -9.52 -0.53
C LEU A 150 -11.00 -9.60 -2.00
N PHE A 151 -11.53 -10.58 -2.72
CA PHE A 151 -11.37 -10.73 -4.16
C PHE A 151 -11.91 -9.51 -4.89
N ALA A 152 -13.16 -9.10 -4.61
CA ALA A 152 -13.77 -7.94 -5.23
C ALA A 152 -12.97 -6.65 -4.96
N ARG A 153 -12.54 -6.45 -3.70
CA ARG A 153 -11.67 -5.32 -3.32
C ARG A 153 -10.36 -5.33 -4.12
N ASN A 154 -9.67 -6.46 -4.19
CA ASN A 154 -8.40 -6.59 -4.91
C ASN A 154 -8.57 -6.44 -6.43
N PHE A 155 -9.69 -6.92 -6.98
CA PHE A 155 -10.07 -6.74 -8.37
C PHE A 155 -10.25 -5.25 -8.70
N PHE A 156 -11.12 -4.55 -7.99
CA PHE A 156 -11.38 -3.12 -8.25
C PHE A 156 -10.15 -2.25 -8.00
N GLN A 157 -9.35 -2.57 -6.97
CA GLN A 157 -8.10 -1.86 -6.69
C GLN A 157 -7.11 -2.01 -7.86
N THR A 158 -6.90 -3.22 -8.35
CA THR A 158 -5.98 -3.49 -9.47
C THR A 158 -6.47 -2.87 -10.77
N LEU A 159 -7.77 -3.00 -11.04
CA LEU A 159 -8.42 -2.44 -12.21
C LEU A 159 -8.23 -0.94 -12.24
N THR A 160 -8.59 -0.25 -11.15
CA THR A 160 -8.49 1.21 -11.02
C THR A 160 -7.05 1.67 -11.17
N LEU A 161 -6.10 1.01 -10.50
CA LEU A 161 -4.69 1.38 -10.54
C LEU A 161 -4.11 1.28 -11.97
N PHE A 162 -4.24 0.11 -12.61
CA PHE A 162 -3.65 -0.11 -13.93
C PHE A 162 -4.36 0.64 -15.05
N TYR A 163 -5.69 0.73 -14.97
CA TYR A 163 -6.47 1.51 -15.91
C TYR A 163 -6.12 3.00 -15.83
N SER A 164 -6.13 3.57 -14.61
CA SER A 164 -5.83 5.00 -14.42
C SER A 164 -4.38 5.30 -14.79
N PHE A 165 -3.44 4.42 -14.48
CA PHE A 165 -2.03 4.60 -14.85
C PHE A 165 -1.84 4.73 -16.36
N ASP A 166 -2.42 3.82 -17.13
CA ASP A 166 -2.26 3.81 -18.58
C ASP A 166 -3.07 4.93 -19.27
N TRP A 167 -4.24 5.26 -18.72
CA TRP A 167 -5.03 6.40 -19.20
C TRP A 167 -4.33 7.75 -18.93
N MET A 168 -3.82 7.95 -17.71
CA MET A 168 -3.12 9.18 -17.32
C MET A 168 -1.78 9.34 -18.02
N LYS A 169 -1.05 8.24 -18.26
CA LYS A 169 0.22 8.28 -19.00
C LYS A 169 0.04 8.90 -20.39
N ASP A 170 -1.03 8.55 -21.09
CA ASP A 170 -1.30 9.10 -22.42
C ASP A 170 -1.70 10.57 -22.37
N LYS A 171 -2.47 11.01 -21.36
CA LYS A 171 -2.84 12.42 -21.20
C LYS A 171 -1.66 13.29 -20.76
N LEU A 172 -0.82 12.80 -19.86
CA LEU A 172 0.38 13.49 -19.38
C LEU A 172 1.52 13.49 -20.40
N SER A 173 1.45 12.66 -21.45
CA SER A 173 2.43 12.64 -22.54
C SER A 173 2.56 14.00 -23.25
N VAL A 174 1.49 14.82 -23.22
CA VAL A 174 1.50 16.19 -23.77
C VAL A 174 2.53 17.06 -23.06
N LEU A 175 2.71 16.91 -21.74
CA LEU A 175 3.69 17.68 -20.96
C LEU A 175 5.12 17.37 -21.38
N THR A 176 5.43 16.10 -21.64
CA THR A 176 6.76 15.69 -22.10
C THR A 176 7.06 16.15 -23.53
N ARG A 177 6.03 16.38 -24.35
CA ARG A 177 6.17 16.69 -25.77
C ARG A 177 6.14 18.19 -26.08
N VAL A 178 5.26 18.92 -25.39
CA VAL A 178 5.03 20.35 -25.65
C VAL A 178 5.82 21.22 -24.69
N ALA A 179 5.93 20.81 -23.43
CA ALA A 179 6.64 21.57 -22.40
C ALA A 179 8.07 21.06 -22.15
N GLU A 180 8.55 20.08 -22.95
CA GLU A 180 9.89 19.49 -22.89
C GLU A 180 10.33 19.04 -21.48
N ILE A 181 9.36 18.74 -20.60
CA ILE A 181 9.65 18.29 -19.23
C ILE A 181 10.26 16.89 -19.31
N PRO A 182 11.35 16.60 -18.55
CA PRO A 182 11.92 15.25 -18.52
C PRO A 182 10.89 14.19 -18.11
N TYR A 183 11.01 12.98 -18.66
CA TYR A 183 10.03 11.91 -18.47
C TYR A 183 9.89 11.45 -17.01
N PHE A 184 10.98 11.52 -16.24
CA PHE A 184 11.02 11.03 -14.86
C PHE A 184 10.02 11.73 -13.91
N PRO A 185 10.01 13.08 -13.78
CA PRO A 185 9.03 13.76 -12.92
C PRO A 185 7.58 13.54 -13.36
N VAL A 186 7.31 13.46 -14.67
CA VAL A 186 5.96 13.18 -15.17
C VAL A 186 5.49 11.77 -14.77
N LYS A 187 6.40 10.79 -14.80
CA LYS A 187 6.12 9.43 -14.33
C LYS A 187 5.87 9.38 -12.82
N VAL A 188 6.66 10.10 -12.02
CA VAL A 188 6.49 10.17 -10.56
C VAL A 188 5.16 10.81 -10.20
N LEU A 189 4.81 11.92 -10.86
CA LEU A 189 3.52 12.58 -10.69
C LEU A 189 2.35 11.65 -11.04
N ASN A 190 2.45 10.91 -12.14
CA ASN A 190 1.44 9.93 -12.53
C ASN A 190 1.28 8.84 -11.45
N CYS A 191 2.39 8.24 -11.00
CA CYS A 191 2.35 7.23 -9.93
C CYS A 191 1.70 7.77 -8.65
N PHE A 192 1.99 9.02 -8.27
CA PHE A 192 1.43 9.65 -7.09
C PHE A 192 -0.10 9.86 -7.21
N LEU A 193 -0.56 10.42 -8.33
CA LEU A 193 -1.98 10.65 -8.58
C LEU A 193 -2.78 9.34 -8.64
N VAL A 194 -2.23 8.33 -9.29
CA VAL A 194 -2.85 7.01 -9.39
C VAL A 194 -2.89 6.29 -8.04
N TYR A 195 -1.87 6.45 -7.21
CA TYR A 195 -1.86 5.91 -5.85
C TYR A 195 -2.99 6.48 -4.99
N ILE A 196 -3.25 7.79 -5.09
CA ILE A 196 -4.37 8.45 -4.39
C ILE A 196 -5.71 7.88 -4.87
N LEU A 197 -5.89 7.79 -6.20
CA LEU A 197 -7.12 7.25 -6.79
C LEU A 197 -7.37 5.78 -6.41
N GLY A 198 -6.33 4.95 -6.38
CA GLY A 198 -6.43 3.54 -6.02
C GLY A 198 -6.57 3.24 -4.52
N ASN A 199 -6.53 4.26 -3.66
CA ASN A 199 -6.74 4.12 -2.21
C ASN A 199 -7.89 5.01 -1.69
N LEU A 200 -8.76 5.50 -2.58
CA LEU A 200 -9.86 6.39 -2.22
C LEU A 200 -10.78 5.78 -1.17
N ASP A 201 -10.96 4.46 -1.22
CA ASP A 201 -11.71 3.62 -0.29
C ASP A 201 -11.18 3.68 1.16
N LYS A 202 -9.88 3.94 1.37
CA LYS A 202 -9.31 4.14 2.72
C LYS A 202 -9.45 5.58 3.22
N LEU A 203 -9.60 6.54 2.32
CA LEU A 203 -9.74 7.96 2.63
C LEU A 203 -11.20 8.37 2.86
N LEU A 204 -12.15 7.65 2.26
CA LEU A 204 -13.59 7.88 2.39
C LEU A 204 -14.10 8.03 3.85
N PRO A 205 -13.64 7.25 4.85
CA PRO A 205 -14.09 7.43 6.24
C PRO A 205 -13.53 8.68 6.94
N TYR A 206 -12.50 9.34 6.39
CA TYR A 206 -11.94 10.59 6.95
C TYR A 206 -12.49 11.86 6.29
N LEU A 207 -13.29 11.70 5.22
CA LEU A 207 -13.93 12.78 4.46
C LEU A 207 -15.39 13.00 4.84
N LYS A 208 -15.89 12.25 5.83
CA LYS A 208 -17.20 12.44 6.46
C LYS A 208 -17.01 13.13 7.80
#